data_AF-A0A8T5RB58-F1
#
_entry.id   AF-A0A8T5RB58-F1
#
_cell.length_a   1.000
_cell.length_b   1.000
_cell.length_c   1.000
_cell.angle_alpha   90.00
_cell.angle_beta   90.00
_cell.angle_gamma   90.00
#
_symmetry.space_group_name_H-M   'P 1'
#
loop_
_entity.id
_entity.type
_entity.pdbx_description
1 polymer ?
#
loop_
_entity_poly.entity_id
_entity_poly.type
_entity_poly.pdbx_seq_one_letter_code
_entity_poly.pdbx_strand_id
1 'polypeptide(L)' 'MSNKKTPPPPTLPPSFTVSDNLCLFHKGDLSEDIYTCPKCKTIYCLKCAIKAQTDRKSCVKCKQIVLL' A
#
# COMPACT_ATOMS: atom_id res chain seq x y z
N MET A 1 42.89 31.22 16.11
CA MET A 1 41.60 30.62 16.51
C MET A 1 41.03 29.87 15.31
N SER A 2 41.19 28.54 15.28
CA SER A 2 40.77 27.72 14.13
C SER A 2 39.25 27.52 14.16
N ASN A 3 38.56 28.23 13.27
CA ASN A 3 37.11 28.16 13.11
C ASN A 3 36.74 26.80 12.48
N LYS A 4 36.47 25.78 13.30
CA LYS A 4 36.04 24.46 12.83
C LYS A 4 34.61 24.56 12.32
N LYS A 5 34.46 24.79 11.01
CA LYS A 5 33.19 24.77 10.29
C LYS A 5 32.65 23.34 10.34
N THR A 6 31.70 23.06 11.23
CA THR A 6 31.06 21.75 11.29
C THR A 6 30.29 21.49 9.99
N PRO A 7 30.28 20.25 9.48
CA PRO A 7 29.51 19.93 8.30
C PRO A 7 28.01 20.19 8.55
N PRO A 8 27.25 20.57 7.50
CA PRO A 8 25.82 20.78 7.63
C PRO A 8 25.14 19.49 8.11
N PRO A 9 24.05 19.60 8.88
CA PRO A 9 23.29 18.44 9.31
C PRO A 9 22.76 17.65 8.10
N PRO A 10 22.63 16.32 8.21
CA PRO A 10 22.08 15.49 7.14
C PRO A 10 20.65 15.93 6.82
N THR A 11 20.42 16.31 5.58
CA THR A 11 19.09 16.64 5.08
C THR A 11 18.27 15.34 5.02
N LEU A 12 17.20 15.26 5.82
CA LEU A 12 16.26 14.15 5.72
C LEU A 12 15.62 14.16 4.32
N PRO A 13 15.45 13.00 3.66
CA PRO A 13 14.72 12.94 2.41
C PRO A 13 13.28 13.44 2.63
N PRO A 14 12.68 14.09 1.62
CA PRO A 14 11.30 14.54 1.73
C PRO A 14 10.39 13.34 2.01
N SER A 15 9.44 13.53 2.93
CA SER A 15 8.40 12.56 3.28
C SER A 15 7.57 12.25 2.03
N PHE A 16 7.97 11.25 1.24
CA PHE A 16 7.12 10.73 0.17
C PHE A 16 5.95 10.02 0.84
N THR A 17 4.81 10.71 0.94
CA THR A 17 3.53 10.05 1.11
C THR A 17 3.27 9.28 -0.18
N VAL A 18 3.75 8.03 -0.22
CA VAL A 18 3.40 7.10 -1.30
C VAL A 18 1.88 7.07 -1.31
N SER A 19 1.27 7.65 -2.34
CA SER A 19 -0.17 7.66 -2.50
C SER A 19 -0.66 6.20 -2.48
N ASP A 20 -1.37 5.82 -1.41
CA ASP A 20 -1.89 4.47 -1.12
C ASP A 20 -2.97 3.99 -2.13
N ASN A 21 -3.05 4.58 -3.32
CA ASN A 21 -4.03 4.26 -4.34
C ASN A 21 -3.59 3.07 -5.22
N LEU A 22 -2.83 2.13 -4.67
CA LEU A 22 -2.34 0.95 -5.38
C LEU A 22 -3.03 -0.32 -4.92
N CYS A 23 -3.59 -1.06 -5.88
CA CYS A 23 -4.12 -2.39 -5.64
C CYS A 23 -2.97 -3.41 -5.56
N LEU A 24 -2.79 -4.04 -4.41
CA LEU A 24 -1.70 -5.01 -4.20
C LEU A 24 -1.88 -6.32 -5.00
N PHE A 25 -3.06 -6.59 -5.55
CA PHE A 25 -3.31 -7.80 -6.37
C PHE A 25 -2.74 -7.67 -7.79
N HIS A 26 -2.96 -6.53 -8.44
CA HIS A 26 -2.47 -6.28 -9.81
C HIS A 26 -1.27 -5.32 -9.86
N LYS A 27 -0.84 -4.78 -8.71
CA LYS A 27 0.31 -3.87 -8.56
C LYS A 27 0.21 -2.62 -9.44
N GLY A 28 -0.96 -2.01 -9.49
CA GLY A 28 -1.23 -0.77 -10.22
C GLY A 28 -2.34 0.02 -9.55
N ASP A 29 -2.81 1.08 -10.20
CA ASP A 29 -3.80 1.98 -9.62
C ASP A 29 -5.12 1.29 -9.27
N LEU A 30 -5.73 1.77 -8.18
CA LEU A 30 -7.06 1.42 -7.76
C LEU A 30 -8.09 1.89 -8.81
N SER A 31 -9.01 0.99 -9.16
CA SER A 31 -10.14 1.30 -10.04
C SER A 31 -11.25 1.99 -9.25
N GLU A 32 -12.22 2.59 -9.95
CA GLU A 32 -13.41 3.22 -9.33
C GLU A 32 -14.17 2.26 -8.40
N ASP A 33 -14.22 0.97 -8.74
CA ASP A 33 -14.80 -0.07 -7.88
C ASP A 33 -13.79 -0.59 -6.86
N ILE A 34 -14.00 -0.20 -5.60
CA ILE A 34 -13.08 -0.45 -4.51
C ILE A 34 -13.67 -1.48 -3.54
N TYR A 35 -12.92 -2.55 -3.27
CA TYR A 35 -13.16 -3.49 -2.18
C TYR A 35 -12.24 -3.18 -1.01
N THR A 36 -12.82 -2.96 0.16
CA THR A 36 -12.06 -2.77 1.40
C THR A 36 -12.09 -4.05 2.22
N CYS A 37 -10.92 -4.60 2.53
CA CYS A 37 -10.85 -5.80 3.36
C CYS A 37 -11.40 -5.51 4.78
N PRO A 38 -12.38 -6.28 5.28
CA PRO A 38 -13.01 -6.00 6.58
C PRO A 38 -12.06 -6.18 7.78
N LYS A 39 -10.99 -6.95 7.62
CA LYS A 39 -10.00 -7.23 8.69
C LYS A 39 -8.90 -6.18 8.80
N CYS A 40 -8.26 -5.86 7.69
CA CYS A 40 -7.06 -5.00 7.67
C CYS A 40 -7.30 -3.63 7.03
N LYS A 41 -8.54 -3.34 6.63
CA LYS A 41 -8.93 -2.10 5.94
C LYS A 41 -8.09 -1.79 4.70
N THR A 42 -7.46 -2.82 4.14
CA THR A 42 -6.65 -2.65 2.94
C THR A 42 -7.55 -2.58 1.73
N ILE A 43 -7.23 -1.62 0.88
CA ILE A 43 -8.03 -1.24 -0.26
C ILE A 43 -7.54 -2.03 -1.49
N TYR A 44 -8.47 -2.64 -2.20
CA TYR A 44 -8.22 -3.45 -3.40
C TYR A 44 -9.25 -3.10 -4.47
N CYS A 45 -8.96 -3.43 -5.73
CA CYS A 45 -10.02 -3.37 -6.75
C CYS A 45 -11.03 -4.49 -6.54
N LEU A 46 -12.31 -4.17 -6.70
CA LEU A 46 -13.41 -5.11 -6.55
C LEU A 46 -13.26 -6.30 -7.51
N LYS A 47 -12.85 -6.04 -8.77
CA LYS A 47 -12.52 -7.10 -9.75
C LYS A 47 -11.39 -8.03 -9.29
N CYS A 48 -10.38 -7.48 -8.62
CA CYS A 48 -9.27 -8.28 -8.08
C CYS A 48 -9.70 -9.09 -6.87
N ALA A 49 -10.55 -8.52 -6.02
CA ALA A 49 -11.11 -9.21 -4.86
C ALA A 49 -12.03 -10.37 -5.28
N ILE A 50 -12.87 -10.19 -6.31
CA ILE A 50 -13.68 -11.27 -6.91
C ILE A 50 -12.79 -12.38 -7.46
N LYS A 51 -11.78 -12.04 -8.27
CA LYS A 51 -10.82 -13.03 -8.79
C LYS A 51 -10.13 -13.77 -7.65
N ALA A 52 -9.72 -13.06 -6.60
CA ALA A 52 -9.10 -13.66 -5.43
C ALA A 52 -10.06 -14.62 -4.70
N GLN A 53 -11.34 -14.29 -4.58
CA GLN A 53 -12.36 -15.17 -4.01
C GLN A 53 -12.52 -16.45 -4.83
N THR A 54 -12.62 -16.34 -6.17
CA THR A 54 -12.71 -17.48 -7.09
C THR A 54 -11.47 -18.37 -7.02
N ASP A 55 -10.29 -17.76 -6.97
CA ASP A 55 -8.99 -18.45 -6.91
C ASP A 55 -8.62 -18.91 -5.47
N ARG A 56 -9.52 -18.71 -4.49
CA ARG A 56 -9.31 -18.93 -3.04
C ARG A 56 -8.04 -18.27 -2.50
N LYS A 57 -7.64 -17.13 -3.09
CA LYS A 57 -6.52 -16.31 -2.62
C LYS A 57 -6.90 -15.49 -1.40
N SER A 58 -5.94 -15.38 -0.51
CA SER A 58 -6.05 -14.59 0.72
C SER A 58 -5.66 -13.13 0.46
N CYS A 59 -6.16 -12.24 1.31
CA CYS A 59 -5.72 -10.85 1.40
C CYS A 59 -4.20 -10.80 1.62
N VAL A 60 -3.50 -10.01 0.79
CA VAL A 60 -2.03 -9.91 0.79
C VAL A 60 -1.49 -9.40 2.15
N LYS A 61 -2.26 -8.56 2.85
CA LYS A 61 -1.82 -7.93 4.11
C LYS A 61 -2.09 -8.80 5.34
N CYS A 62 -3.29 -9.35 5.48
CA CYS A 62 -3.70 -10.11 6.68
C CYS A 62 -3.85 -11.63 6.48
N LYS A 63 -3.60 -12.14 5.27
CA LYS A 63 -3.74 -13.57 4.91
C LYS A 63 -5.11 -14.17 5.21
N GLN A 64 -6.14 -13.35 5.43
CA GLN A 64 -7.53 -13.80 5.54
C GLN A 64 -8.11 -14.07 4.15
N ILE A 65 -8.99 -15.06 4.05
CA ILE A 65 -9.71 -15.35 2.81
C ILE A 65 -10.50 -14.10 2.43
N VAL A 66 -10.43 -13.71 1.16
CA VAL A 66 -11.25 -12.62 0.63
C VAL A 66 -12.69 -13.11 0.59
N LEU A 67 -13.45 -12.75 1.63
CA LEU A 67 -14.89 -12.95 1.71
C LEU A 67 -15.51 -11.65 1.19
N LEU A 68 -16.04 -11.73 -0.03
CA LEU A 68 -16.81 -10.69 -0.70
C LEU A 68 -18.29 -11.04 -0.56
#